data_AF-A0A6N6M4V1-F1
#
_entry.id   AF-A0A6N6M4V1-F1
#
_cell.length_a   1.000
_cell.length_b   1.000
_cell.length_c   1.000
_cell.angle_alpha   90.00
_cell.angle_beta   90.00
_cell.angle_gamma   90.00
#
_symmetry.space_group_name_H-M   'P 1'
#
loop_
_entity.id
_entity.type
_entity.pdbx_description
1 polymer ?
#
loop_
_entity_poly.entity_id
_entity_poly.type
_entity_poly.pdbx_seq_one_letter_code
_entity_poly.pdbx_strand_id
1 'polypeptide(L)'
;MRNFLFIAFISLISFGCSSDEEKATPPNDIIQQEQMVQILTDIQIAEAIYQRGNFPKDDYDGKKYVLKMYQKIFEKYEIDEQKFKQSLTWYEEHPKILADVYDEVLNELSQREANLRDKRKAKNKEKKKDN
;
A
#
# COMPACT_ATOMS: atom_id res chain seq x y z
N MET A 1 23.47 6.48 -43.64
CA MET A 1 22.62 5.34 -43.23
C MET A 1 22.96 4.89 -41.81
N ARG A 2 22.66 5.70 -40.78
CA ARG A 2 23.01 5.40 -39.38
C ARG A 2 21.89 5.71 -38.36
N ASN A 3 20.80 6.33 -38.82
CA ASN A 3 19.66 6.70 -37.97
C ASN A 3 18.41 5.83 -38.20
N PHE A 4 18.45 4.88 -39.14
CA PHE A 4 17.32 3.96 -39.37
C PHE A 4 17.24 2.83 -38.33
N LEU A 5 18.33 2.58 -37.59
CA LEU A 5 18.38 1.61 -36.49
C LEU A 5 17.66 2.09 -35.22
N PHE A 6 17.53 3.41 -35.02
CA PHE A 6 16.82 3.96 -33.85
C PHE A 6 15.29 3.92 -34.00
N ILE A 7 14.77 3.98 -35.24
CA ILE A 7 13.33 3.92 -35.51
C ILE A 7 12.79 2.48 -35.33
N ALA A 8 13.61 1.46 -35.65
CA ALA A 8 13.25 0.06 -35.45
C ALA A 8 13.13 -0.32 -33.95
N PHE A 9 13.87 0.34 -33.06
CA PHE A 9 13.83 0.04 -31.62
C PHE A 9 12.59 0.63 -30.92
N ILE A 10 12.03 1.71 -31.45
CA ILE A 10 10.80 2.34 -30.92
C ILE A 10 9.53 1.58 -31.39
N SER A 11 9.59 0.91 -32.54
CA SER A 11 8.46 0.15 -33.09
C SER A 11 8.13 -1.14 -32.32
N LEU A 12 9.03 -1.64 -31.46
CA LEU A 12 8.86 -2.92 -30.79
C LEU A 12 8.09 -2.84 -29.46
N ILE A 13 7.71 -1.64 -29.02
CA ILE A 13 7.03 -1.41 -27.73
C ILE A 13 5.49 -1.36 -27.88
N SER A 14 4.96 -1.46 -29.12
CA SER A 14 3.53 -1.24 -29.38
C SER A 14 2.61 -2.47 -29.31
N PHE A 15 3.07 -3.63 -28.82
CA PHE A 15 2.15 -4.72 -28.44
C PHE A 15 1.68 -4.52 -26.99
N GLY A 16 0.92 -3.45 -26.77
CA GLY A 16 0.10 -3.30 -25.58
C GLY A 16 -1.12 -4.20 -25.72
N CYS A 17 -1.20 -5.24 -24.90
CA CYS A 17 -2.42 -6.04 -24.78
C CYS A 17 -3.44 -5.18 -24.03
N SER A 18 -4.28 -4.44 -24.75
CA SER A 18 -5.49 -3.86 -24.18
C SER A 18 -6.55 -4.96 -24.11
N SER A 19 -6.36 -5.92 -23.20
CA SER A 19 -7.50 -6.65 -22.69
C SER A 19 -8.32 -5.65 -21.88
N ASP A 20 -9.52 -5.37 -22.37
CA ASP A 20 -10.57 -4.79 -21.53
C ASP A 20 -10.80 -5.77 -20.39
N GLU A 21 -10.03 -5.63 -19.31
CA GLU A 21 -10.37 -6.17 -18.00
C GLU A 21 -11.65 -5.47 -17.56
N GLU A 22 -12.75 -6.03 -18.04
CA GLU A 22 -14.03 -6.04 -17.37
C GLU A 22 -13.77 -6.29 -15.89
N LYS A 23 -14.28 -5.39 -15.03
CA LYS A 23 -14.18 -5.37 -13.57
C LYS A 23 -14.08 -6.78 -12.97
N ALA A 24 -12.88 -7.35 -12.93
CA ALA A 24 -12.68 -8.71 -12.48
C ALA A 24 -12.85 -8.65 -10.97
N THR A 25 -13.93 -9.24 -10.46
CA THR A 25 -14.04 -9.41 -9.01
C THR A 25 -12.94 -10.37 -8.57
N PRO A 26 -12.17 -10.04 -7.53
CA PRO A 26 -11.14 -10.92 -7.02
C PRO A 26 -11.74 -12.32 -6.75
N PRO A 27 -11.10 -13.42 -7.18
CA PRO A 27 -11.51 -14.76 -6.80
C PRO A 27 -11.76 -14.87 -5.29
N ASN A 28 -12.76 -15.65 -4.87
CA ASN A 28 -13.12 -15.77 -3.44
C ASN A 28 -11.97 -16.28 -2.55
N ASP A 29 -10.96 -16.89 -3.15
CA ASP A 29 -9.76 -17.39 -2.52
C ASP A 29 -8.60 -16.37 -2.50
N ILE A 30 -8.83 -15.09 -2.79
CA ILE A 30 -7.88 -14.01 -2.56
C ILE A 30 -8.44 -12.93 -1.63
N ILE A 31 -7.57 -12.04 -1.16
CA ILE A 31 -7.95 -10.90 -0.31
C ILE A 31 -8.77 -9.93 -1.15
N GLN A 32 -9.99 -9.64 -0.70
CA GLN A 32 -10.90 -8.70 -1.36
C GLN A 32 -10.40 -7.27 -1.30
N GLN A 33 -10.85 -6.44 -2.24
CA GLN A 33 -10.33 -5.09 -2.48
C GLN A 33 -10.34 -4.23 -1.22
N GLU A 34 -11.45 -4.21 -0.49
CA GLU A 34 -11.61 -3.39 0.71
C GLU A 34 -10.61 -3.79 1.80
N GLN A 35 -10.39 -5.11 1.97
CA GLN A 35 -9.41 -5.60 2.94
C GLN A 35 -7.97 -5.34 2.46
N MET A 36 -7.70 -5.47 1.16
CA MET A 36 -6.39 -5.18 0.57
C MET A 36 -5.99 -3.71 0.78
N VAL A 37 -6.93 -2.78 0.58
CA VAL A 37 -6.73 -1.33 0.85
C VAL A 37 -6.31 -1.11 2.30
N GLN A 38 -6.98 -1.74 3.26
CA GLN A 38 -6.65 -1.57 4.68
C GLN A 38 -5.29 -2.19 5.05
N ILE A 39 -4.97 -3.37 4.50
CA ILE A 39 -3.67 -4.03 4.69
C ILE A 39 -2.54 -3.17 4.11
N LEU A 40 -2.66 -2.75 2.86
CA LEU A 40 -1.64 -1.92 2.20
C LEU A 40 -1.48 -0.58 2.91
N THR A 41 -2.57 0.04 3.37
CA THR A 41 -2.50 1.26 4.18
C THR A 41 -1.64 1.06 5.43
N ASP A 42 -1.83 -0.04 6.17
CA ASP A 42 -1.05 -0.34 7.36
C ASP A 42 0.41 -0.69 7.03
N ILE A 43 0.66 -1.40 5.92
CA ILE A 43 2.01 -1.69 5.40
C ILE A 43 2.75 -0.38 5.05
N GLN A 44 2.09 0.56 4.36
CA GLN A 44 2.69 1.86 4.03
C GLN A 44 3.05 2.66 5.28
N ILE A 45 2.24 2.56 6.34
CA ILE A 45 2.56 3.18 7.63
C ILE A 45 3.77 2.51 8.29
N ALA A 46 3.84 1.17 8.27
CA ALA A 46 4.98 0.41 8.80
C ALA A 46 6.29 0.76 8.06
N GLU A 47 6.24 0.82 6.73
CA GLU A 47 7.35 1.28 5.90
C GLU A 47 7.73 2.72 6.21
N ALA A 48 6.78 3.64 6.33
CA ALA A 48 7.08 5.03 6.69
C ALA A 48 7.76 5.14 8.07
N ILE A 49 7.41 4.29 9.04
CA ILE A 49 8.07 4.21 10.35
C ILE A 49 9.51 3.73 10.19
N TYR A 50 9.73 2.67 9.41
CA TYR A 50 11.05 2.13 9.13
C TYR A 50 11.95 3.13 8.39
N GLN A 51 11.46 3.72 7.28
CA GLN A 51 12.19 4.69 6.46
C GLN A 51 12.57 5.96 7.23
N ARG A 52 11.75 6.37 8.21
CA ARG A 52 12.04 7.53 9.07
C ARG A 52 12.92 7.21 10.28
N GLY A 53 13.28 5.94 10.51
CA GLY A 53 14.02 5.55 11.71
C GLY A 53 13.21 5.69 13.00
N ASN A 54 11.87 5.71 12.91
CA ASN A 54 10.97 5.96 14.05
C ASN A 54 10.62 4.68 14.83
N PHE A 55 11.57 3.75 14.96
CA PHE A 55 11.43 2.52 15.74
C PHE A 55 12.22 2.60 17.05
N PRO A 56 11.87 1.79 18.07
CA PRO A 56 12.54 1.82 19.36
C PRO A 56 14.05 1.64 19.23
N LYS A 57 14.84 2.46 19.95
CA LYS A 57 16.32 2.40 19.91
C LYS A 57 16.88 1.06 20.38
N ASP A 58 16.11 0.31 21.18
CA ASP A 58 16.49 -1.00 21.69
C ASP A 58 16.38 -2.10 20.59
N ASP A 59 15.62 -1.86 19.53
CA ASP A 59 15.65 -2.68 18.31
C ASP A 59 16.79 -2.17 17.41
N TYR A 60 17.99 -2.73 17.59
CA TYR A 60 19.18 -2.43 16.78
C TYR A 60 19.05 -2.75 15.27
N ASP A 61 17.97 -3.44 14.89
CA ASP A 61 17.70 -3.87 13.53
C ASP A 61 16.29 -3.41 13.10
N GLY A 62 16.24 -2.28 12.41
CA GLY A 62 15.00 -1.73 11.86
C GLY A 62 14.30 -2.67 10.88
N LYS A 63 15.05 -3.53 10.16
CA LYS A 63 14.44 -4.51 9.25
C LYS A 63 13.71 -5.58 10.04
N LYS A 64 14.31 -6.10 11.11
CA LYS A 64 13.64 -7.03 12.00
C LYS A 64 12.39 -6.40 12.63
N TYR A 65 12.44 -5.11 12.95
CA TYR A 65 11.28 -4.39 13.46
C TYR A 65 10.14 -4.31 12.44
N VAL A 66 10.41 -3.89 11.20
CA VAL A 66 9.35 -3.78 10.17
C VAL A 66 8.76 -5.14 9.82
N LEU A 67 9.57 -6.21 9.81
CA LEU A 67 9.08 -7.58 9.62
C LEU A 67 8.12 -8.02 10.73
N LYS A 68 8.40 -7.68 12.00
CA LYS A 68 7.45 -7.91 13.11
C LYS A 68 6.17 -7.10 12.92
N MET A 69 6.23 -5.90 12.34
CA MET A 69 5.04 -5.12 12.02
C MET A 69 4.19 -5.81 10.96
N TYR A 70 4.81 -6.36 9.92
CA TYR A 70 4.10 -7.14 8.89
C TYR A 70 3.38 -8.35 9.49
N GLN A 71 4.04 -9.10 10.37
CA GLN A 71 3.40 -10.21 11.09
C GLN A 71 2.17 -9.74 11.86
N LYS A 72 2.27 -8.65 12.63
CA LYS A 72 1.13 -8.08 13.36
C LYS A 72 0.01 -7.58 12.46
N ILE A 73 0.34 -7.04 11.29
CA ILE A 73 -0.64 -6.62 10.29
C ILE A 73 -1.39 -7.85 9.78
N PHE A 74 -0.68 -8.91 9.39
CA PHE A 74 -1.30 -10.13 8.90
C PHE A 74 -2.19 -10.79 9.97
N GLU A 75 -1.73 -10.84 11.22
CA GLU A 75 -2.55 -11.29 12.36
C GLU A 75 -3.82 -10.45 12.53
N LYS A 76 -3.71 -9.11 12.45
CA LYS A 76 -4.86 -8.19 12.57
C LYS A 76 -5.94 -8.45 11.52
N TYR A 77 -5.55 -8.84 10.30
CA TYR A 77 -6.47 -9.10 9.20
C TYR A 77 -6.76 -10.59 8.99
N GLU A 78 -6.36 -11.45 9.93
CA GLU A 78 -6.59 -12.90 9.90
C GLU A 78 -6.10 -13.57 8.60
N ILE A 79 -4.94 -13.12 8.11
CA ILE A 79 -4.25 -13.69 6.94
C ILE A 79 -2.84 -14.15 7.30
N ASP A 80 -2.24 -14.93 6.41
CA ASP A 80 -0.81 -15.21 6.45
C ASP A 80 -0.07 -14.53 5.30
N GLU A 81 1.26 -14.58 5.33
CA GLU A 81 2.13 -13.99 4.32
C GLU A 81 1.90 -14.63 2.94
N GLN A 82 1.58 -15.92 2.88
CA GLN A 82 1.35 -16.63 1.63
C GLN A 82 0.09 -16.12 0.94
N LYS A 83 -1.02 -15.99 1.69
CA LYS A 83 -2.29 -15.45 1.22
C LYS A 83 -2.13 -14.01 0.73
N PHE A 84 -1.36 -13.19 1.47
CA PHE A 84 -1.04 -11.83 1.04
C PHE A 84 -0.31 -11.83 -0.31
N LYS A 85 0.77 -12.61 -0.44
CA LYS A 85 1.56 -12.69 -1.68
C LYS A 85 0.73 -13.20 -2.86
N GLN A 86 -0.01 -14.29 -2.67
CA GLN A 86 -0.89 -14.85 -3.70
C GLN A 86 -1.92 -13.83 -4.17
N SER A 87 -2.55 -13.12 -3.24
CA SER A 87 -3.52 -12.08 -3.56
C SER A 87 -2.84 -10.91 -4.29
N LEU A 88 -1.69 -10.44 -3.80
CA LEU A 88 -0.95 -9.35 -4.42
C LEU A 88 -0.54 -9.68 -5.86
N THR A 89 -0.07 -10.90 -6.13
CA THR A 89 0.24 -11.36 -7.50
C THR A 89 -0.97 -11.23 -8.42
N TRP A 90 -2.16 -11.60 -7.95
CA TRP A 90 -3.38 -11.40 -8.74
C TRP A 90 -3.65 -9.91 -9.01
N TYR A 91 -3.52 -9.03 -8.01
CA TYR A 91 -3.69 -7.58 -8.25
C TYR A 91 -2.62 -7.02 -9.22
N GLU A 92 -1.38 -7.50 -9.15
CA GLU A 92 -0.31 -7.12 -10.08
C GLU A 92 -0.61 -7.52 -11.54
N GLU A 93 -1.33 -8.62 -11.73
CA GLU A 93 -1.83 -9.04 -13.05
C GLU A 93 -3.02 -8.21 -13.53
N HIS A 94 -3.71 -7.50 -12.63
CA HIS A 94 -4.89 -6.67 -12.92
C HIS A 94 -4.63 -5.17 -12.63
N PRO A 95 -3.78 -4.49 -13.43
CA PRO A 95 -3.21 -3.19 -13.09
C PRO A 95 -4.25 -2.07 -12.94
N LYS A 96 -5.42 -2.15 -13.60
CA LYS A 96 -6.50 -1.17 -13.41
C LYS A 96 -7.08 -1.26 -11.99
N ILE A 97 -7.31 -2.48 -11.51
CA ILE A 97 -7.85 -2.73 -10.16
C ILE A 97 -6.82 -2.36 -9.11
N LEU A 98 -5.54 -2.70 -9.33
CA LEU A 98 -4.46 -2.32 -8.42
C LEU A 98 -4.30 -0.79 -8.33
N ALA A 99 -4.47 -0.06 -9.44
CA ALA A 99 -4.47 1.40 -9.41
C ALA A 99 -5.60 1.95 -8.52
N ASP A 100 -6.83 1.42 -8.66
CA ASP A 100 -7.97 1.81 -7.81
C ASP A 100 -7.70 1.53 -6.32
N VAL A 101 -7.10 0.36 -6.00
CA VAL A 101 -6.66 0.03 -4.64
C VAL A 101 -5.68 1.08 -4.11
N TYR A 102 -4.69 1.49 -4.89
CA TYR A 102 -3.71 2.49 -4.45
C TYR A 102 -4.33 3.88 -4.29
N ASP A 103 -5.27 4.28 -5.15
CA ASP A 103 -6.02 5.53 -4.99
C ASP A 103 -6.82 5.54 -3.67
N GLU A 104 -7.46 4.41 -3.33
CA GLU A 104 -8.13 4.24 -2.05
C GLU A 104 -7.16 4.25 -0.86
N VAL A 105 -5.98 3.63 -0.97
CA VAL A 105 -4.93 3.69 0.06
C VAL A 105 -4.50 5.13 0.32
N LEU A 106 -4.30 5.94 -0.74
CA LEU A 106 -3.93 7.35 -0.61
C LEU A 106 -5.04 8.15 0.07
N ASN A 107 -6.30 7.88 -0.27
CA ASN A 107 -7.45 8.49 0.38
C ASN A 107 -7.50 8.13 1.87
N GLU A 108 -7.27 6.88 2.23
CA GLU A 108 -7.28 6.43 3.62
C GLU A 108 -6.15 7.02 4.44
N LEU A 109 -4.94 7.09 3.90
CA LEU A 109 -3.82 7.78 4.54
C LEU A 109 -4.15 9.25 4.80
N SER A 110 -4.75 9.93 3.81
CA SER A 110 -5.15 11.34 3.92
C SER A 110 -6.20 11.55 5.01
N GLN A 111 -7.21 10.68 5.07
CA GLN A 111 -8.25 10.72 6.10
C GLN A 111 -7.67 10.46 7.50
N ARG A 112 -6.80 9.44 7.66
CA ARG A 112 -6.12 9.15 8.92
C ARG A 112 -5.26 10.33 9.38
N GLU A 113 -4.54 10.98 8.47
CA GLU A 113 -3.78 12.20 8.79
C GLU A 113 -4.67 13.34 9.27
N ALA A 114 -5.76 13.64 8.56
CA ALA A 114 -6.72 14.67 8.94
C ALA A 114 -7.31 14.41 10.33
N ASN A 115 -7.73 13.17 10.59
CA ASN A 115 -8.26 12.73 11.88
C ASN A 115 -7.23 12.91 13.02
N LEU A 116 -5.96 12.58 12.78
CA LEU A 116 -4.89 12.80 13.76
C LEU A 116 -4.65 14.29 14.03
N ARG A 117 -4.70 15.14 13.00
CA ARG A 117 -4.55 16.60 13.16
C ARG A 117 -5.68 17.18 14.00
N ASP A 118 -6.92 16.74 13.79
CA ASP A 118 -8.06 17.27 14.53
C ASP A 118 -8.09 16.78 15.98
N LYS A 119 -7.75 15.50 16.23
CA LYS A 119 -7.52 14.98 17.60
C LYS A 119 -6.46 15.79 18.35
N ARG A 120 -5.35 16.16 17.69
CA ARG A 120 -4.30 17.00 18.29
C ARG A 120 -4.81 18.40 18.63
N LYS A 121 -5.60 19.02 17.74
CA LYS A 121 -6.21 20.34 18.00
C LYS A 121 -7.18 20.30 19.18
N ALA A 122 -8.02 19.27 19.29
CA ALA A 122 -8.96 19.10 20.39
C ALA A 122 -8.22 18.99 21.74
N LYS A 123 -7.23 18.10 21.82
CA LYS A 123 -6.39 17.90 23.02
C LYS A 123 -5.67 19.19 23.46
N ASN A 124 -5.22 20.01 22.50
CA ASN A 124 -4.57 21.29 22.81
C ASN A 124 -5.55 22.36 23.31
N LYS A 125 -6.83 22.31 22.90
CA LYS A 125 -7.87 23.21 23.42
C LYS A 125 -8.27 22.85 24.85
N GLU A 126 -8.38 21.56 25.16
CA GLU A 126 -8.68 21.06 26.51
C GLU A 126 -7.59 21.48 27.51
N LYS A 127 -6.31 21.25 27.17
CA LYS A 127 -5.17 21.68 28.01
C LYS A 127 -5.09 23.18 28.29
N LYS A 128 -5.70 24.02 27.45
CA LYS A 128 -5.76 25.49 27.64
C LYS A 128 -6.96 25.94 28.47
N LYS A 129 -7.95 25.08 28.71
CA LYS A 129 -9.09 25.37 29.59
C LYS A 129 -8.80 25.01 31.05
N ASP A 130 -7.89 24.06 31.27
CA ASP A 130 -7.51 23.57 32.60
C ASP A 130 -6.35 24.37 33.24
N ASN A 131 -5.88 25.43 32.58
CA ASN A 131 -4.72 26.24 32.97
C ASN A 131 -5.07 27.73 32.86
#